data_AF-A0A5C7YXR0-F1
#
_entry.id   AF-A0A5C7YXR0-F1
#
_cell.length_a   1.000
_cell.length_b   1.000
_cell.length_c   1.000
_cell.angle_alpha   90.00
_cell.angle_beta   90.00
_cell.angle_gamma   90.00
#
_symmetry.space_group_name_H-M   'P 1'
#
loop_
_entity.id
_entity.type
_entity.pdbx_description
1 polymer ?
#
loop_
_entity_poly.entity_id
_entity_poly.type
_entity_poly.pdbx_seq_one_letter_code
_entity_poly.pdbx_strand_id
1 'polypeptide(L)'
;MRLHRNLVFTTIDSLMAIFNEEEYADKVVARALKKDKRWGSHDRKFVAETIYEIVRWKRLYAEIAEVKEPFDRDKIWRIFAVWAVLRGYTLPDWKYFEDTPVRRIKGRFDELSKIRKYRESIPDWMDELGVKELGEETWTKELAAQNEQAKVILRVNKLKTTKEKLRAILMDLNIETEFHKDYPDALILTERANVFLTDAF
;
A
#
# COMPACT_ATOMS: atom_id res chain seq x y z
N MET A 1 -15.95 8.78 1.05
CA MET A 1 -14.96 9.51 0.23
C MET A 1 -15.46 9.57 -1.20
N ARG A 2 -15.37 10.71 -1.89
CA ARG A 2 -15.81 10.86 -3.29
C ARG A 2 -14.64 10.61 -4.24
N LEU A 3 -14.84 9.79 -5.27
CA LEU A 3 -13.82 9.53 -6.28
C LEU A 3 -13.75 10.70 -7.27
N HIS A 4 -12.58 11.36 -7.35
CA HIS A 4 -12.32 12.45 -8.29
C HIS A 4 -11.68 11.91 -9.57
N ARG A 5 -12.25 12.29 -10.72
CA ARG A 5 -11.88 11.72 -12.02
C ARG A 5 -10.40 11.89 -12.36
N ASN A 6 -9.83 13.06 -12.14
CA ASN A 6 -8.40 13.34 -12.38
C ASN A 6 -7.47 12.47 -11.53
N LEU A 7 -7.82 12.21 -10.26
CA LEU A 7 -7.05 11.37 -9.36
C LEU A 7 -7.10 9.91 -9.82
N VAL A 8 -8.30 9.39 -10.05
CA VAL A 8 -8.49 7.99 -10.47
C VAL A 8 -7.79 7.72 -11.80
N PHE A 9 -7.95 8.60 -12.80
CA PHE A 9 -7.26 8.42 -14.08
C PHE A 9 -5.74 8.40 -13.92
N THR A 10 -5.19 9.22 -13.02
CA THR A 10 -3.75 9.18 -12.75
C THR A 10 -3.33 7.88 -12.08
N THR A 11 -4.12 7.37 -11.14
CA THR A 11 -3.91 6.03 -10.55
C THR A 11 -3.93 4.94 -11.63
N ILE A 12 -4.91 4.96 -12.54
CA ILE A 12 -5.01 3.98 -13.65
C ILE A 12 -3.78 4.05 -14.55
N ASP A 13 -3.36 5.25 -14.96
CA ASP A 13 -2.16 5.45 -15.79
C ASP A 13 -0.89 4.95 -15.07
N SER A 14 -0.78 5.20 -13.77
CA SER A 14 0.33 4.70 -12.94
C SER A 14 0.36 3.18 -12.85
N LEU A 15 -0.79 2.54 -12.66
CA LEU A 15 -0.88 1.08 -12.59
C LEU A 15 -0.53 0.41 -13.93
N MET A 16 -0.92 1.03 -15.06
CA MET A 16 -0.51 0.57 -16.38
C MET A 16 1.03 0.55 -16.52
N ALA A 17 1.70 1.63 -16.11
CA ALA A 17 3.16 1.71 -16.17
C ALA A 17 3.84 0.66 -15.25
N ILE A 18 3.33 0.48 -14.03
CA ILE A 18 3.92 -0.49 -13.09
C ILE A 18 3.70 -1.93 -13.56
N PHE A 19 2.49 -2.26 -14.03
CA PHE A 19 2.12 -3.66 -14.30
C PHE A 19 2.55 -4.16 -15.67
N ASN A 20 2.67 -3.28 -16.68
CA ASN A 20 3.01 -3.69 -18.04
C ASN A 20 4.38 -3.19 -18.51
N GLU A 21 4.84 -2.04 -18.00
CA GLU A 21 6.13 -1.44 -18.41
C GLU A 21 7.24 -1.71 -17.38
N GLU A 22 6.95 -2.51 -16.35
CA GLU A 22 7.87 -2.90 -15.27
C GLU A 22 8.54 -1.71 -14.55
N GLU A 23 7.91 -0.53 -14.58
CA GLU A 23 8.42 0.64 -13.89
C GLU A 23 8.33 0.48 -12.36
N TYR A 24 9.36 0.93 -11.64
CA TYR A 24 9.36 0.91 -10.19
C TYR A 24 8.26 1.81 -9.60
N ALA A 25 7.48 1.25 -8.66
CA ALA A 25 6.34 1.93 -8.07
C ALA A 25 6.70 3.26 -7.38
N ASP A 26 7.86 3.36 -6.73
CA ASP A 26 8.32 4.61 -6.09
C ASP A 26 8.55 5.73 -7.10
N LYS A 27 9.13 5.41 -8.27
CA LYS A 27 9.35 6.37 -9.36
C LYS A 27 8.03 6.81 -9.99
N VAL A 28 7.14 5.86 -10.25
CA VAL A 28 5.82 6.15 -10.83
C VAL A 28 4.98 7.01 -9.88
N VAL A 29 4.97 6.71 -8.58
CA VAL A 29 4.27 7.53 -7.58
C VAL A 29 4.87 8.94 -7.54
N ALA A 30 6.20 9.08 -7.47
CA ALA A 30 6.85 10.40 -7.47
C ALA A 30 6.50 11.23 -8.72
N ARG A 31 6.43 10.59 -9.89
CA ARG A 31 6.00 11.20 -11.15
C ARG A 31 4.51 11.60 -11.12
N ALA A 32 3.65 10.71 -10.65
CA ALA A 32 2.21 10.94 -10.52
C ALA A 32 1.88 12.11 -9.60
N LEU A 33 2.54 12.22 -8.45
CA LEU A 33 2.35 13.32 -7.51
C LEU A 33 2.77 14.67 -8.10
N LYS A 34 3.70 14.71 -9.05
CA LYS A 34 4.13 15.94 -9.73
C LYS A 34 3.24 16.33 -10.92
N LYS A 35 2.29 15.47 -11.31
CA LYS A 35 1.44 15.66 -12.50
C LYS A 35 0.57 16.91 -12.43
N ASP A 36 -0.02 17.19 -11.26
CA ASP A 36 -0.84 18.38 -11.04
C ASP A 36 -0.39 19.12 -9.77
N LYS A 37 0.02 20.38 -9.94
CA LYS A 37 0.47 21.24 -8.84
C LYS A 37 -0.68 21.67 -7.92
N ARG A 38 -1.92 21.63 -8.40
CA ARG A 38 -3.12 22.06 -7.64
C ARG A 38 -3.56 21.06 -6.59
N TRP A 39 -3.09 19.80 -6.66
CA TRP A 39 -3.45 18.76 -5.70
C TRP A 39 -2.96 19.10 -4.30
N GLY A 40 -3.89 19.06 -3.35
CA GLY A 40 -3.60 19.21 -1.93
C GLY A 40 -2.99 17.94 -1.31
N SER A 41 -2.73 17.99 -0.01
CA SER A 41 -2.19 16.85 0.75
C SER A 41 -3.10 15.62 0.67
N HIS A 42 -4.42 15.82 0.75
CA HIS A 42 -5.40 14.72 0.70
C HIS A 42 -5.44 14.02 -0.66
N ASP A 43 -5.42 14.78 -1.76
CA ASP A 43 -5.40 14.23 -3.13
C ASP A 43 -4.13 13.43 -3.39
N ARG A 44 -2.97 13.97 -2.96
CA ARG A 44 -1.67 13.31 -3.08
C ARG A 44 -1.63 12.01 -2.28
N LYS A 45 -2.13 12.06 -1.04
CA LYS A 45 -2.26 10.89 -0.17
C LYS A 45 -3.12 9.82 -0.84
N PHE A 46 -4.30 10.19 -1.35
CA PHE A 46 -5.19 9.27 -2.07
C PHE A 46 -4.48 8.57 -3.23
N VAL A 47 -3.81 9.31 -4.12
CA VAL A 47 -3.13 8.73 -5.29
C VAL A 47 -2.02 7.77 -4.85
N ALA A 48 -1.14 8.20 -3.94
CA ALA A 48 -0.02 7.37 -3.48
C ALA A 48 -0.50 6.10 -2.76
N GLU A 49 -1.42 6.22 -1.80
CA GLU A 49 -1.96 5.09 -1.05
C GLU A 49 -2.67 4.10 -1.97
N THR A 50 -3.49 4.60 -2.90
CA THR A 50 -4.24 3.73 -3.81
C THR A 50 -3.31 2.94 -4.74
N ILE A 51 -2.26 3.58 -5.27
CA ILE A 51 -1.27 2.89 -6.12
C ILE A 51 -0.59 1.78 -5.31
N TYR A 52 -0.02 2.09 -4.15
CA TYR A 52 0.68 1.08 -3.33
C TYR A 52 -0.24 -0.05 -2.88
N GLU A 53 -1.49 0.27 -2.55
CA GLU A 53 -2.47 -0.73 -2.12
C GLU A 53 -2.82 -1.70 -3.25
N ILE A 54 -3.11 -1.17 -4.45
CA ILE A 54 -3.42 -2.03 -5.60
C ILE A 54 -2.19 -2.83 -6.05
N VAL A 55 -0.98 -2.26 -5.96
CA VAL A 55 0.26 -3.01 -6.24
C VAL A 55 0.45 -4.15 -5.22
N ARG A 56 0.25 -3.89 -3.92
CA ARG A 56 0.35 -4.91 -2.86
C ARG A 56 -0.63 -6.05 -3.09
N TRP A 57 -1.88 -5.72 -3.39
CA TRP A 57 -2.96 -6.70 -3.56
C TRP A 57 -3.20 -7.10 -5.03
N LYS A 58 -2.22 -6.89 -5.92
CA LYS A 58 -2.34 -7.10 -7.37
C LYS A 58 -2.92 -8.47 -7.71
N ARG A 59 -2.37 -9.54 -7.13
CA ARG A 59 -2.79 -10.91 -7.43
C ARG A 59 -4.22 -11.15 -6.98
N LEU A 60 -4.56 -10.77 -5.74
CA LEU A 60 -5.91 -10.93 -5.20
C LEU A 60 -6.94 -10.16 -6.05
N TYR A 61 -6.67 -8.90 -6.37
CA TYR A 61 -7.60 -8.07 -7.12
C TYR A 61 -7.73 -8.51 -8.57
N ALA A 62 -6.64 -8.92 -9.22
CA ALA A 62 -6.70 -9.48 -10.58
C ALA A 62 -7.52 -10.78 -10.61
N GLU A 63 -7.35 -11.64 -9.60
CA GLU A 63 -8.10 -12.89 -9.49
C GLU A 63 -9.59 -12.60 -9.32
N ILE A 64 -10.00 -11.76 -8.36
CA ILE A 64 -11.40 -11.34 -8.15
C ILE A 64 -11.98 -10.67 -9.40
N ALA A 65 -11.18 -9.80 -10.04
CA ALA A 65 -11.57 -9.11 -11.25
C ALA A 65 -11.62 -10.04 -12.46
N GLU A 66 -11.15 -11.30 -12.37
CA GLU A 66 -11.23 -12.28 -13.45
C GLU A 66 -10.41 -11.82 -14.68
N VAL A 67 -9.24 -11.20 -14.44
CA VAL A 67 -8.36 -10.64 -15.46
C VAL A 67 -6.95 -11.23 -15.35
N LYS A 68 -6.27 -11.31 -16.50
CA LYS A 68 -4.90 -11.80 -16.62
C LYS A 68 -4.04 -10.84 -17.42
N GLU A 69 -2.74 -10.89 -17.16
CA GLU A 69 -1.70 -10.19 -17.90
C GLU A 69 -1.67 -10.61 -19.38
N PRO A 70 -1.32 -9.70 -20.30
CA PRO A 70 -1.05 -8.27 -20.08
C PRO A 70 -2.33 -7.48 -19.75
N PHE A 71 -2.20 -6.42 -18.95
CA PHE A 71 -3.35 -5.60 -18.57
C PHE A 71 -3.60 -4.48 -19.57
N ASP A 72 -4.75 -4.48 -20.23
CA ASP A 72 -5.24 -3.28 -20.92
C ASP A 72 -5.91 -2.33 -19.90
N ARG A 73 -6.30 -1.15 -20.39
CA ARG A 73 -6.88 -0.11 -19.54
C ARG A 73 -8.18 -0.56 -18.87
N ASP A 74 -9.02 -1.33 -19.57
CA ASP A 74 -10.30 -1.79 -19.04
C ASP A 74 -10.10 -2.84 -17.93
N LYS A 75 -9.10 -3.72 -18.08
CA LYS A 75 -8.69 -4.64 -17.00
C LYS A 75 -8.19 -3.90 -15.76
N ILE A 76 -7.42 -2.82 -15.91
CA ILE A 76 -6.99 -1.99 -14.77
C ILE A 76 -8.18 -1.29 -14.11
N TRP A 77 -9.16 -0.82 -14.87
CA TRP A 77 -10.40 -0.27 -14.32
C TRP A 77 -11.19 -1.31 -13.50
N ARG A 78 -11.25 -2.56 -13.96
CA ARG A 78 -11.87 -3.67 -13.20
C ARG A 78 -11.14 -3.93 -11.88
N ILE A 79 -9.80 -3.95 -11.90
CA ILE A 79 -8.97 -4.08 -10.68
C ILE A 79 -9.24 -2.91 -9.71
N PHE A 80 -9.30 -1.68 -10.23
CA PHE A 80 -9.63 -0.51 -9.44
C PHE A 80 -11.04 -0.60 -8.84
N ALA A 81 -12.02 -1.08 -9.61
CA ALA A 81 -13.39 -1.26 -9.14
C ALA A 81 -13.47 -2.29 -8.01
N VAL A 82 -12.71 -3.38 -8.09
CA VAL A 82 -12.57 -4.35 -6.98
C VAL A 82 -12.06 -3.65 -5.72
N TRP A 83 -10.95 -2.93 -5.81
CA TRP A 83 -10.40 -2.17 -4.68
C TRP A 83 -11.44 -1.21 -4.08
N ALA A 84 -12.12 -0.42 -4.92
CA ALA A 84 -13.11 0.56 -4.47
C ALA A 84 -14.30 -0.10 -3.78
N VAL A 85 -14.81 -1.22 -4.30
CA VAL A 85 -15.90 -1.99 -3.72
C VAL A 85 -15.51 -2.60 -2.37
N LEU A 86 -14.32 -3.20 -2.27
CA LEU A 86 -13.84 -3.80 -1.03
C LEU A 86 -13.56 -2.74 0.06
N ARG A 87 -13.17 -1.52 -0.34
CA ARG A 87 -13.05 -0.37 0.56
C ARG A 87 -14.38 0.28 0.92
N GLY A 88 -15.50 -0.22 0.38
CA GLY A 88 -16.84 0.30 0.65
C GLY A 88 -17.13 1.66 0.01
N TYR A 89 -16.37 2.03 -1.02
CA TYR A 89 -16.62 3.28 -1.75
C TYR A 89 -17.78 3.14 -2.74
N THR A 90 -18.59 4.18 -2.83
CA THR A 90 -19.63 4.29 -3.85
C THR A 90 -18.97 4.55 -5.20
N LEU A 91 -19.18 3.65 -6.16
CA LEU A 91 -18.71 3.83 -7.52
C LEU A 91 -19.52 4.96 -8.18
N PRO A 92 -18.86 5.97 -8.77
CA PRO A 92 -19.55 6.99 -9.53
C PRO A 92 -20.10 6.42 -10.83
N ASP A 93 -21.10 7.11 -11.40
CA ASP A 93 -21.70 6.78 -12.69
C ASP A 93 -20.75 7.16 -13.84
N TRP A 94 -19.71 6.35 -14.02
CA TRP A 94 -18.75 6.47 -15.12
C TRP A 94 -18.83 5.20 -15.96
N LYS A 95 -18.66 5.35 -17.28
CA LYS A 95 -18.61 4.24 -18.24
C LYS A 95 -17.69 3.06 -17.88
N TYR A 96 -16.68 3.30 -17.05
CA TYR A 96 -15.71 2.28 -16.62
C TYR A 96 -16.21 1.41 -15.46
N PHE A 97 -17.28 1.84 -14.77
CA PHE A 97 -17.89 1.16 -13.64
C PHE A 97 -19.27 0.60 -13.95
N GLU A 98 -19.79 0.88 -15.15
CA GLU A 98 -20.99 0.24 -15.67
C GLU A 98 -20.85 -1.29 -15.53
N ASP A 99 -21.93 -1.95 -15.10
CA ASP A 99 -22.00 -3.40 -14.88
C ASP A 99 -21.03 -3.99 -13.84
N THR A 100 -20.40 -3.19 -12.97
CA THR A 100 -19.54 -3.73 -11.91
C THR A 100 -20.33 -4.66 -10.98
N PRO A 101 -20.02 -5.98 -10.92
CA PRO A 101 -20.85 -6.94 -10.18
C PRO A 101 -20.46 -6.94 -8.69
N VAL A 102 -20.90 -5.92 -7.95
CA VAL A 102 -20.56 -5.68 -6.52
C VAL A 102 -20.74 -6.93 -5.66
N ARG A 103 -21.85 -7.66 -5.84
CA ARG A 103 -22.13 -8.89 -5.09
C ARG A 103 -21.14 -10.01 -5.42
N ARG A 104 -20.76 -10.16 -6.70
CA ARG A 104 -19.78 -11.16 -7.13
C ARG A 104 -18.40 -10.86 -6.55
N ILE A 105 -17.99 -9.58 -6.56
CA ILE A 105 -16.71 -9.13 -5.99
C ILE A 105 -16.59 -9.54 -4.53
N LYS A 106 -17.63 -9.27 -3.71
CA LYS A 106 -17.64 -9.66 -2.29
C LYS A 106 -17.61 -11.18 -2.10
N GLY A 107 -18.41 -11.92 -2.85
CA GLY A 107 -18.42 -13.39 -2.77
C GLY A 107 -17.06 -14.01 -3.11
N ARG A 108 -16.42 -13.53 -4.18
CA ARG A 108 -15.07 -13.99 -4.57
C ARG A 108 -14.00 -13.61 -3.55
N PHE A 109 -14.12 -12.43 -2.93
CA PHE A 109 -13.24 -12.06 -1.83
C PHE A 109 -13.37 -13.05 -0.66
N ASP A 110 -14.59 -13.36 -0.23
CA ASP A 110 -14.83 -14.32 0.87
C ASP A 110 -14.28 -15.74 0.56
N GLU A 111 -14.33 -16.16 -0.70
CA GLU A 111 -13.74 -17.43 -1.15
C GLU A 111 -12.22 -17.39 -1.16
N LEU A 112 -11.63 -16.37 -1.80
CA LEU A 112 -10.18 -16.27 -1.98
C LEU A 112 -9.44 -15.93 -0.69
N SER A 113 -10.07 -15.23 0.25
CA SER A 113 -9.52 -14.97 1.59
C SER A 113 -9.32 -16.25 2.41
N LYS A 114 -9.90 -17.39 2.01
CA LYS A 114 -9.64 -18.69 2.66
C LYS A 114 -8.36 -19.35 2.17
N ILE A 115 -7.78 -18.89 1.07
CA ILE A 115 -6.62 -19.48 0.42
C ILE A 115 -5.42 -18.56 0.67
N ARG A 116 -4.44 -19.00 1.48
CA ARG A 116 -3.29 -18.20 1.95
C ARG A 116 -2.64 -17.34 0.85
N LYS A 117 -2.21 -17.96 -0.25
CA LYS A 117 -1.57 -17.25 -1.37
C LYS A 117 -2.39 -16.12 -2.00
N TYR A 118 -3.72 -16.26 -2.03
CA TYR A 118 -4.61 -15.19 -2.53
C TYR A 118 -4.91 -14.19 -1.43
N ARG A 119 -5.22 -14.66 -0.22
CA ARG A 119 -5.44 -13.82 0.96
C ARG A 119 -4.28 -12.85 1.17
N GLU A 120 -3.04 -13.29 0.98
CA GLU A 120 -1.82 -12.50 1.17
C GLU A 120 -1.25 -11.93 -0.15
N SER A 121 -1.91 -12.19 -1.29
CA SER A 121 -1.55 -11.70 -2.63
C SER A 121 -0.09 -11.95 -3.06
N ILE A 122 0.39 -13.18 -2.86
CA ILE A 122 1.74 -13.63 -3.23
C ILE A 122 1.71 -14.65 -4.36
N PRO A 123 2.77 -14.85 -5.17
CA PRO A 123 2.82 -15.88 -6.21
C PRO A 123 2.97 -17.30 -5.63
N ASP A 124 2.59 -18.32 -6.42
CA ASP A 124 2.56 -19.72 -5.98
C ASP A 124 3.94 -20.22 -5.54
N TRP A 125 4.98 -19.95 -6.34
CA TRP A 125 6.34 -20.38 -6.05
C TRP A 125 6.86 -19.84 -4.71
N MET A 126 6.44 -18.64 -4.31
CA MET A 126 6.86 -18.03 -3.04
C MET A 126 6.12 -18.66 -1.86
N ASP A 127 4.84 -18.99 -2.05
CA ASP A 127 4.06 -19.67 -1.03
C ASP A 127 4.61 -21.08 -0.77
N GLU A 128 4.88 -21.83 -1.84
CA GLU A 128 5.43 -23.18 -1.77
C GLU A 128 6.82 -23.19 -1.11
N LEU A 129 7.69 -22.25 -1.47
CA LEU A 129 9.01 -22.09 -0.87
C LEU A 129 8.92 -21.74 0.61
N GLY A 130 8.06 -20.78 0.99
CA GLY A 130 7.89 -20.38 2.37
C GLY A 130 7.39 -21.50 3.27
N VAL A 131 6.41 -22.28 2.80
CA VAL A 131 5.93 -23.48 3.52
C VAL A 131 7.03 -24.51 3.68
N LYS A 132 7.82 -24.75 2.64
CA LYS A 132 8.90 -25.73 2.67
C LYS A 132 9.98 -25.38 3.70
N GLU A 133 10.38 -24.11 3.76
CA GLU A 133 11.51 -23.68 4.60
C GLU A 133 11.09 -23.35 6.05
N LEU A 134 9.89 -22.80 6.26
CA LEU A 134 9.47 -22.27 7.57
C LEU A 134 8.31 -23.05 8.21
N GLY A 135 7.67 -23.94 7.46
CA GLY A 135 6.42 -24.58 7.84
C GLY A 135 5.21 -23.65 7.72
N GLU A 136 4.02 -24.24 7.64
CA GLU A 136 2.78 -23.50 7.36
C GLU A 136 2.41 -22.48 8.44
N GLU A 137 2.58 -22.81 9.72
CA GLU A 137 2.19 -21.92 10.83
C GLU A 137 3.04 -20.64 10.85
N THR A 138 4.37 -20.78 10.80
CA THR A 138 5.32 -19.66 10.80
C THR A 138 5.13 -18.82 9.54
N TRP A 139 5.10 -19.47 8.37
CA TRP A 139 4.96 -18.76 7.10
C TRP A 139 3.66 -17.95 7.01
N THR A 140 2.57 -18.48 7.55
CA THR A 140 1.29 -17.76 7.61
C THR A 140 1.40 -16.47 8.42
N LYS A 141 2.13 -16.50 9.55
CA LYS A 141 2.36 -15.30 10.39
C LYS A 141 3.27 -14.29 9.67
N GLU A 142 4.33 -14.77 9.02
CA GLU A 142 5.25 -13.91 8.26
C GLU A 142 4.56 -13.16 7.12
N LEU A 143 3.69 -13.83 6.36
CA LEU A 143 2.95 -13.19 5.29
C LEU A 143 1.99 -12.11 5.79
N ALA A 144 1.26 -12.39 6.87
CA ALA A 144 0.37 -11.42 7.47
C ALA A 144 1.15 -10.17 7.91
N ALA A 145 2.32 -10.36 8.55
CA ALA A 145 3.19 -9.27 8.99
C ALA A 145 3.74 -8.44 7.81
N GLN A 146 4.08 -9.07 6.68
CA GLN A 146 4.57 -8.40 5.48
C GLN A 146 3.50 -7.51 4.81
N ASN A 147 2.22 -7.79 5.03
CA ASN A 147 1.10 -6.99 4.54
C ASN A 147 0.70 -5.84 5.48
N GLU A 148 1.28 -5.77 6.68
CA GLU A 148 1.09 -4.65 7.59
C GLU A 148 1.85 -3.40 7.14
N GLN A 149 1.35 -2.23 7.51
CA GLN A 149 2.06 -0.99 7.27
C GLN A 149 3.33 -0.95 8.14
N ALA A 150 4.50 -0.91 7.51
CA ALA A 150 5.77 -0.85 8.21
C ALA A 150 5.83 0.35 9.19
N LYS A 151 6.34 0.09 10.40
CA LYS A 151 6.64 1.13 11.39
C LYS A 151 7.83 1.97 10.91
N VAL A 152 7.83 3.26 11.24
CA VAL A 152 8.99 4.12 10.97
C VAL A 152 9.94 4.03 12.16
N ILE A 153 11.06 3.36 11.94
CA ILE A 153 12.09 3.14 12.96
C ILE A 153 13.28 4.05 12.63
N LEU A 154 13.61 4.93 13.57
CA LEU A 154 14.73 5.85 13.49
C LEU A 154 15.92 5.26 14.25
N ARG A 155 17.12 5.34 13.66
CA ARG A 155 18.37 5.02 14.34
C ARG A 155 19.04 6.29 14.84
N VAL A 156 19.20 6.41 16.15
CA VAL A 156 19.86 7.55 16.79
C VAL A 156 21.36 7.55 16.46
N ASN A 157 21.89 8.70 16.05
CA ASN A 157 23.33 8.86 15.86
C ASN A 157 24.01 9.19 17.20
N LYS A 158 24.59 8.16 17.84
CA LYS A 158 25.28 8.28 19.14
C LYS A 158 26.48 9.23 19.17
N LEU A 159 27.05 9.58 18.02
CA LEU A 159 28.13 10.58 17.95
C LEU A 159 27.62 12.00 18.17
N LYS A 160 26.32 12.25 17.96
CA LYS A 160 25.71 13.58 18.03
C LYS A 160 24.73 13.74 19.20
N THR A 161 24.00 12.68 19.58
CA THR A 161 22.95 12.78 20.59
C THR A 161 22.65 11.42 21.25
N THR A 162 21.74 11.40 22.24
CA THR A 162 21.20 10.18 22.85
C THR A 162 19.74 9.98 22.46
N LYS A 163 19.20 8.77 22.64
CA LYS A 163 17.80 8.47 22.31
C LYS A 163 16.81 9.26 23.14
N GLU A 164 17.14 9.55 24.40
CA GLU A 164 16.32 10.36 25.30
C GLU A 164 16.27 11.81 24.83
N LYS A 165 17.42 12.36 24.44
CA LYS A 165 17.53 13.72 23.89
C LYS A 165 16.80 13.83 22.55
N LEU A 166 16.98 12.86 21.65
CA LEU A 166 16.26 12.87 20.37
C LEU A 166 14.76 12.74 20.56
N ARG A 167 14.30 11.87 21.48
CA ARG A 167 12.88 11.76 21.84
C ARG A 167 12.32 13.08 22.37
N ALA A 168 13.05 13.79 23.24
CA ALA A 168 12.62 15.08 23.75
C ALA A 168 12.47 16.12 22.64
N ILE A 169 13.46 16.22 21.74
CA ILE A 169 13.40 17.13 20.58
C ILE A 169 12.20 16.82 19.69
N LEU A 170 11.94 15.55 19.41
CA LEU A 170 10.78 15.14 18.60
C LEU A 170 9.46 15.43 19.33
N MET A 171 9.39 15.21 20.65
CA MET A 171 8.21 15.51 21.46
C MET A 171 7.88 17.01 21.44
N ASP A 172 8.88 17.89 21.52
CA ASP A 172 8.71 19.34 21.42
C ASP A 172 8.13 19.77 20.06
N LEU A 173 8.31 18.93 19.03
CA LEU A 173 7.73 19.10 17.69
C LEU A 173 6.37 18.38 17.53
N ASN A 174 5.78 17.90 18.61
CA ASN A 174 4.58 17.05 18.63
C ASN A 174 4.74 15.74 17.82
N ILE A 175 5.95 15.20 17.76
CA ILE A 175 6.24 13.90 17.14
C ILE A 175 6.50 12.90 18.26
N GLU A 176 5.49 12.09 18.55
CA GLU A 176 5.56 11.06 19.57
C GLU A 176 6.38 9.84 19.11
N THR A 177 7.19 9.32 20.03
CA THR A 177 8.05 8.16 19.78
C THR A 177 8.09 7.20 20.97
N GLU A 178 8.28 5.92 20.65
CA GLU A 178 8.49 4.84 21.61
C GLU A 178 9.92 4.30 21.52
N PHE A 179 10.44 3.85 22.66
CA PHE A 179 11.71 3.12 22.68
C PHE A 179 11.51 1.67 22.24
N HIS A 180 12.43 1.16 21.43
CA HIS A 180 12.49 -0.28 21.20
C HIS A 180 13.23 -0.96 22.36
N LYS A 181 12.68 -2.05 22.91
CA LYS A 181 13.29 -2.78 24.03
C LYS A 181 14.61 -3.44 23.64
N ASP A 182 14.61 -4.14 22.51
CA ASP A 182 15.77 -4.94 22.08
C ASP A 182 16.82 -4.14 21.28
N TYR A 183 16.46 -2.96 20.77
CA TYR A 183 17.35 -2.12 19.96
C TYR A 183 17.63 -0.81 20.68
N PRO A 184 18.79 -0.69 21.38
CA PRO A 184 19.05 0.41 22.29
C PRO A 184 19.14 1.77 21.59
N ASP A 185 19.45 1.79 20.30
CA ASP A 185 19.60 3.02 19.50
C ASP A 185 18.34 3.35 18.67
N ALA A 186 17.25 2.60 18.83
CA ALA A 186 16.05 2.74 18.01
C ALA A 186 14.95 3.55 18.71
N LEU A 187 14.34 4.46 17.94
CA LEU A 187 13.08 5.13 18.26
C LEU A 187 12.05 4.77 17.20
N ILE A 188 10.84 4.44 17.64
CA ILE A 188 9.73 4.11 16.74
C ILE A 188 8.76 5.27 16.76
N LEU A 189 8.39 5.82 15.60
CA LEU A 189 7.33 6.83 15.54
C LEU A 189 5.97 6.17 15.85
N THR A 190 5.17 6.78 16.73
CA THR A 190 3.79 6.31 16.99
C THR A 190 2.91 6.60 15.78
N GLU A 191 3.11 7.77 15.16
CA GLU A 191 2.46 8.18 13.91
C GLU A 191 3.50 8.55 12.84
N ARG A 192 3.20 8.29 11.56
CA ARG A 192 4.11 8.64 10.47
C ARG A 192 4.20 10.17 10.33
N ALA A 193 5.36 10.71 10.66
CA ALA A 193 5.72 12.11 10.42
C ALA A 193 6.95 12.21 9.52
N ASN A 194 7.06 13.31 8.76
CA ASN A 194 8.25 13.58 7.96
C ASN A 194 9.33 14.25 8.82
N VAL A 195 10.15 13.43 9.49
CA VAL A 195 11.21 13.91 10.40
C VAL A 195 12.38 14.61 9.67
N PHE A 196 12.53 14.41 8.36
CA PHE A 196 13.59 15.05 7.56
C PHE A 196 13.36 16.56 7.33
N LEU A 197 12.20 17.09 7.71
CA LEU A 197 11.93 18.52 7.70
C LEU A 197 12.27 19.20 9.03
N THR A 198 12.78 18.44 10.00
CA THR A 198 13.10 18.94 11.34
C THR A 198 14.61 19.17 11.47
N ASP A 199 15.01 20.12 12.32
CA ASP A 199 16.43 20.40 12.58
C ASP A 199 17.19 19.23 13.25
N ALA A 200 16.46 18.18 13.68
CA ALA A 200 17.05 16.98 14.24
C ALA A 200 17.70 16.05 13.20
N PHE A 201 17.40 16.24 11.90
CA PHE A 201 17.83 15.39 10.78
C PHE A 201 18.45 16.21 9.64
#